data_AF-A0A1Y5EZX0-F1
#
_entry.id   AF-A0A1Y5EZX0-F1
#
_cell.length_a   1.000
_cell.length_b   1.000
_cell.length_c   1.000
_cell.angle_alpha   90.00
_cell.angle_beta   90.00
_cell.angle_gamma   90.00
#
_symmetry.space_group_name_H-M   'P 1'
#
loop_
_entity.id
_entity.type
_entity.pdbx_description
1 polymer ?
#
loop_
_entity_poly.entity_id
_entity_poly.type
_entity_poly.pdbx_seq_one_letter_code
_entity_poly.pdbx_strand_id
1 'polypeptide(L)'
;LRQLDSKITATRPLAFYAYGIGVLEGYQLPATQKELFELLFGWGLPVCDQVAVASGMQQCHQRYQELAQKRALLPYEIDGVVYKVNDFALQKSIGFVSRAPRWAIARKFPAQEKMTEVVAIDVQVGRTGAITPVARLSPVFVGGVTVTNVTLHNEDEMRRKDVRVGDTVIVRRAGDVIPEIVSVVLSERKSESSVFHMPTHCPVCESAVERAKGEAVIRCPAGLFCRAQVKESIKHFSSRKAMDVDGLGDKIVEQLVALGLVKTPADLYSLSREQLSSLERMAEKSADNLLSALDKSKATTLAKFLFALGIREVGEVTASSLANHFGQFEVLQSASIEDLEKVPDVGPIVAQHIVAFFELEHNREVVLTLRKLGIHWPDVSAVSDNDQALSGKVFVLTGTLSTMARTEAKEALQLLGAKVTGSVSKKTDYVVAGDEPGSKLKKALSLGITVLSEEDLVALIEKQ
;
A
#
# COMPACT_ATOMS: atom_id res chain seq x y z
N LEU A 1 -17.47 5.25 22.59
CA LEU A 1 -17.62 6.07 21.37
C LEU A 1 -18.17 5.26 20.20
N ARG A 2 -17.43 4.27 19.66
CA ARG A 2 -17.85 3.45 18.51
C ARG A 2 -18.69 2.24 18.92
N GLN A 3 -19.79 2.49 19.63
CA GLN A 3 -20.79 1.48 19.98
C GLN A 3 -22.06 1.78 19.18
N LEU A 4 -22.73 0.75 18.66
CA LEU A 4 -24.03 0.94 18.00
C LEU A 4 -25.09 1.38 19.02
N ASP A 5 -25.07 0.80 20.22
CA ASP A 5 -25.91 1.22 21.33
C ASP A 5 -25.18 2.27 22.19
N SER A 6 -25.74 3.49 22.23
CA SER A 6 -25.20 4.61 23.01
C SER A 6 -25.30 4.38 24.51
N LYS A 7 -26.23 3.54 25.00
CA LYS A 7 -26.37 3.22 26.42
C LYS A 7 -25.12 2.54 26.98
N ILE A 8 -24.47 1.69 26.18
CA ILE A 8 -23.19 1.07 26.55
C ILE A 8 -22.10 2.13 26.73
N THR A 9 -22.10 3.17 25.89
CA THR A 9 -21.14 4.27 26.04
C THR A 9 -21.44 5.10 27.30
N ALA A 10 -22.71 5.33 27.63
CA ALA A 10 -23.12 6.09 28.80
C ALA A 10 -22.70 5.46 30.14
N THR A 11 -22.50 4.13 30.21
CA THR A 11 -22.00 3.47 31.42
C THR A 11 -20.47 3.55 31.58
N ARG A 12 -19.75 4.16 30.64
CA ARG A 12 -18.28 4.31 30.70
C ARG A 12 -17.94 5.72 31.20
N PRO A 13 -16.98 5.87 32.12
CA PRO A 13 -16.56 7.17 32.64
C PRO A 13 -15.67 7.92 31.63
N LEU A 14 -16.23 8.25 30.46
CA LEU A 14 -15.52 8.97 29.40
C LEU A 14 -15.41 10.45 29.74
N ALA A 15 -14.25 11.03 29.45
CA ALA A 15 -13.96 12.46 29.59
C ALA A 15 -13.38 13.02 28.28
N PHE A 16 -13.33 14.34 28.15
CA PHE A 16 -12.90 15.05 26.95
C PHE A 16 -12.10 16.30 27.31
N TYR A 17 -11.14 16.66 26.45
CA TYR A 17 -10.47 17.96 26.47
C TYR A 17 -10.40 18.53 25.05
N ALA A 18 -10.83 19.77 24.89
CA ALA A 18 -10.69 20.52 23.64
C ALA A 18 -9.24 21.03 23.49
N TYR A 19 -8.69 20.94 22.27
CA TYR A 19 -7.31 21.35 21.98
C TYR A 19 -7.13 22.19 20.71
N GLY A 20 -8.21 22.48 19.97
CA GLY A 20 -8.18 23.23 18.73
C GLY A 20 -9.55 23.35 18.08
N ILE A 21 -9.62 24.06 16.96
CA ILE A 21 -10.83 24.27 16.17
C ILE A 21 -10.59 23.86 14.71
N GLY A 22 -11.62 23.29 14.08
CA GLY A 22 -11.58 22.89 12.68
C GLY A 22 -12.16 23.98 11.78
N VAL A 23 -13.45 23.87 11.47
CA VAL A 23 -14.20 24.89 10.73
C VAL A 23 -14.67 25.97 11.71
N LEU A 24 -14.54 27.24 11.30
CA LEU A 24 -15.03 28.40 12.04
C LEU A 24 -15.76 29.34 11.07
N GLU A 25 -17.07 29.46 11.24
CA GLU A 25 -17.94 30.31 10.44
C GLU A 25 -18.65 31.31 11.35
N GLY A 26 -18.77 32.57 10.91
CA GLY A 26 -19.48 33.61 11.68
C GLY A 26 -18.77 34.10 12.95
N TYR A 27 -17.51 33.70 13.19
CA TYR A 27 -16.71 34.14 14.33
C TYR A 27 -15.29 34.46 13.91
N GLN A 28 -14.66 35.44 14.57
CA GLN A 28 -13.27 35.77 14.33
C GLN A 28 -12.37 34.84 15.16
N LEU A 29 -11.42 34.17 14.49
CA LEU A 29 -10.41 33.38 15.20
C LEU A 29 -9.58 34.33 16.09
N PRO A 30 -9.34 33.98 17.37
CA PRO A 30 -8.45 34.75 18.23
C PRO A 30 -7.04 34.88 17.64
N ALA A 31 -6.25 35.82 18.16
CA ALA A 31 -4.89 36.04 17.66
C ALA A 31 -3.97 34.88 18.08
N THR A 32 -4.21 34.30 19.26
CA THR A 32 -3.33 33.29 19.84
C THR A 32 -4.03 31.99 20.26
N GLN A 33 -3.27 30.89 20.28
CA GLN A 33 -3.71 29.57 20.76
C GLN A 33 -4.15 29.62 22.23
N LYS A 34 -3.49 30.46 23.05
CA LYS A 34 -3.90 30.73 24.44
C LYS A 34 -5.31 31.33 24.50
N GLU A 35 -5.57 32.39 23.75
CA GLU A 35 -6.89 33.03 23.69
C GLU A 35 -7.97 32.08 23.19
N LEU A 36 -7.63 31.19 22.23
CA LEU A 36 -8.55 30.14 21.81
C LEU A 36 -8.94 29.20 22.96
N PHE A 37 -7.99 28.81 23.81
CA PHE A 37 -8.29 27.97 24.98
C PHE A 37 -9.15 28.69 26.01
N GLU A 38 -8.90 29.98 26.25
CA GLU A 38 -9.72 30.82 27.12
C GLU A 38 -11.15 30.94 26.57
N LEU A 39 -11.30 31.13 25.25
CA LEU A 39 -12.59 31.19 24.58
C LEU A 39 -13.37 29.86 24.70
N LEU A 40 -12.73 28.73 24.40
CA LEU A 40 -13.34 27.40 24.48
C LEU A 40 -13.78 27.10 25.92
N PHE A 41 -12.95 27.44 26.91
CA PHE A 41 -13.29 27.32 28.32
C PHE A 41 -14.49 28.21 28.68
N GLY A 42 -14.53 29.45 28.19
CA GLY A 42 -15.66 30.37 28.37
C GLY A 42 -16.97 29.86 27.77
N TRP A 43 -16.91 29.06 26.70
CA TRP A 43 -18.07 28.37 26.11
C TRP A 43 -18.50 27.11 26.88
N GLY A 44 -17.80 26.76 27.97
CA GLY A 44 -18.09 25.58 28.78
C GLY A 44 -17.47 24.27 28.24
N LEU A 45 -16.58 24.35 27.25
CA LEU A 45 -15.83 23.18 26.81
C LEU A 45 -14.69 22.88 27.80
N PRO A 46 -14.47 21.60 28.17
CA PRO A 46 -13.38 21.24 29.06
C PRO A 46 -12.04 21.48 28.36
N VAL A 47 -11.14 22.22 29.02
CA VAL A 47 -9.77 22.48 28.58
C VAL A 47 -8.80 21.92 29.63
N CYS A 48 -7.69 21.35 29.16
CA CYS A 48 -6.70 20.74 30.04
C CYS A 48 -6.03 21.79 30.94
N ASP A 49 -5.97 21.51 32.24
CA ASP A 49 -5.39 22.39 33.26
C ASP A 49 -3.86 22.48 33.18
N GLN A 50 -3.23 21.60 32.40
CA GLN A 50 -1.78 21.59 32.17
C GLN A 50 -1.34 22.50 31.00
N VAL A 51 -2.27 23.19 30.33
CA VAL A 51 -1.95 24.13 29.26
C VAL A 51 -1.12 25.30 29.80
N ALA A 52 -0.01 25.63 29.12
CA ALA A 52 0.83 26.75 29.49
C ALA A 52 1.49 27.37 28.25
N VAL A 53 1.75 28.68 28.31
CA VAL A 53 2.60 29.38 27.34
C VAL A 53 4.05 29.26 27.79
N ALA A 54 4.94 28.95 26.85
CA ALA A 54 6.38 28.87 27.08
C ALA A 54 7.12 29.64 25.98
N SER A 55 8.15 30.39 26.37
CA SER A 55 8.97 31.19 25.48
C SER A 55 10.37 30.58 25.35
N GLY A 56 10.72 30.19 24.11
CA GLY A 56 12.02 29.61 23.79
C GLY A 56 12.19 28.16 24.24
N MET A 57 13.28 27.53 23.79
CA MET A 57 13.52 26.09 24.00
C MET A 57 13.69 25.71 25.47
N GLN A 58 14.28 26.57 26.28
CA GLN A 58 14.53 26.29 27.70
C GLN A 58 13.23 26.13 28.50
N GLN A 59 12.28 27.07 28.35
CA GLN A 59 10.98 26.97 29.02
C GLN A 59 10.16 25.79 28.48
N CYS A 60 10.20 25.54 27.17
CA CYS A 60 9.58 24.35 26.59
C CYS A 60 10.14 23.05 27.21
N HIS A 61 11.45 22.98 27.40
CA HIS A 61 12.10 21.83 28.02
C HIS A 61 11.72 21.66 29.48
N GLN A 62 11.70 22.75 30.25
CA GLN A 62 11.29 22.74 31.65
C GLN A 62 9.84 22.23 31.80
N ARG A 63 8.91 22.74 30.98
CA ARG A 63 7.50 22.27 30.98
C ARG A 63 7.38 20.77 30.69
N TYR A 64 8.22 20.25 29.81
CA TYR A 64 8.27 18.81 29.53
C TYR A 64 8.76 18.01 30.75
N GLN A 65 9.79 18.47 31.46
CA GLN A 65 10.28 17.78 32.66
C GLN A 65 9.25 17.80 33.79
N GLU A 66 8.57 18.93 34.01
CA GLU A 66 7.51 19.05 34.99
C GLU A 66 6.35 18.09 34.71
N LEU A 67 5.91 17.97 33.45
CA LEU A 67 4.87 17.02 33.06
C LEU A 67 5.34 15.57 33.11
N ALA A 68 6.61 15.29 32.80
CA ALA A 68 7.19 13.95 32.95
C ALA A 68 7.13 13.47 34.41
N GLN A 69 7.44 14.36 35.37
CA GLN A 69 7.36 14.05 36.80
C GLN A 69 5.92 13.87 37.29
N LYS A 70 4.99 14.68 36.78
CA LYS A 70 3.57 14.60 37.12
C LYS A 70 2.83 13.45 36.42
N ARG A 71 3.42 12.82 35.40
CA ARG A 71 2.78 11.81 34.55
C ARG A 71 2.01 10.73 35.33
N ALA A 72 2.62 10.20 36.40
CA ALA A 72 2.02 9.14 37.21
C ALA A 72 0.95 9.64 38.20
N LEU A 73 0.85 10.95 38.41
CA LEU A 73 -0.08 11.58 39.36
C LEU A 73 -1.35 12.10 38.68
N LEU A 74 -1.37 12.15 37.35
CA LEU A 74 -2.54 12.60 36.60
C LEU A 74 -3.64 11.52 36.62
N PRO A 75 -4.92 11.90 36.66
CA PRO A 75 -6.04 10.95 36.64
C PRO A 75 -6.26 10.32 35.24
N TYR A 76 -5.35 10.57 34.30
CA TYR A 76 -5.38 10.09 32.92
C TYR A 76 -3.95 9.87 32.42
N GLU A 77 -3.81 9.00 31.42
CA GLU A 77 -2.52 8.73 30.79
C GLU A 77 -2.16 9.82 29.79
N ILE A 78 -0.86 10.16 29.72
CA ILE A 78 -0.28 11.03 28.69
C ILE A 78 0.97 10.38 28.11
N ASP A 79 1.21 10.65 26.83
CA ASP A 79 2.31 10.07 26.05
C ASP A 79 3.43 11.07 25.70
N GLY A 80 3.24 12.34 26.08
CA GLY A 80 4.19 13.41 25.82
C GLY A 80 3.58 14.79 26.00
N VAL A 81 4.21 15.77 25.36
CA VAL A 81 3.76 17.16 25.30
C VAL A 81 3.66 17.58 23.84
N VAL A 82 2.62 18.34 23.49
CA VAL A 82 2.51 18.97 22.17
C VAL A 82 2.89 20.44 22.28
N TYR A 83 3.95 20.84 21.58
CA TYR A 83 4.28 22.25 21.41
C TYR A 83 3.59 22.78 20.16
N LYS A 84 2.97 23.95 20.27
CA LYS A 84 2.34 24.67 19.16
C LYS A 84 2.86 26.11 19.15
N VAL A 85 3.14 26.65 17.97
CA VAL A 85 3.38 28.10 17.81
C VAL A 85 2.13 28.84 18.30
N ASN A 86 2.28 29.75 19.24
CA ASN A 86 1.13 30.38 19.90
C ASN A 86 0.37 31.34 18.97
N ASP A 87 1.05 32.00 18.04
CA ASP A 87 0.47 32.98 17.12
C ASP A 87 -0.16 32.31 15.87
N PHE A 88 -1.45 32.56 15.60
CA PHE A 88 -2.16 31.97 14.47
C PHE A 88 -1.75 32.53 13.11
N ALA A 89 -1.32 33.78 13.02
CA ALA A 89 -0.78 34.35 11.79
C ALA A 89 0.52 33.63 11.38
N LEU A 90 1.36 33.29 12.37
CA LEU A 90 2.55 32.45 12.14
C LEU A 90 2.20 31.01 11.78
N GLN A 91 1.19 30.39 12.42
CA GLN A 91 0.75 29.05 12.02
C GLN A 91 0.32 29.01 10.54
N LYS A 92 -0.43 30.03 10.09
CA LYS A 92 -0.88 30.16 8.70
C LYS A 92 0.28 30.32 7.72
N SER A 93 1.31 31.10 8.06
CA SER A 93 2.49 31.28 7.20
C SER A 93 3.38 30.04 7.13
N ILE A 94 3.53 29.31 8.24
CA ILE A 94 4.35 28.09 8.35
C ILE A 94 3.71 26.91 7.59
N GLY A 95 2.38 26.77 7.67
CA GLY A 95 1.60 25.81 6.88
C GLY A 95 1.74 24.34 7.31
N PHE A 96 1.50 23.44 6.35
CA PHE A 96 1.39 21.99 6.55
C PHE A 96 2.27 21.21 5.56
N VAL A 97 2.66 19.99 5.95
CA VAL A 97 3.09 18.93 5.03
C VAL A 97 1.92 17.94 4.83
N SER A 98 2.07 16.97 3.93
CA SER A 98 0.99 16.04 3.53
C SER A 98 0.26 15.32 4.68
N ARG A 99 0.89 15.16 5.85
CA ARG A 99 0.33 14.41 6.99
C ARG A 99 0.36 15.15 8.32
N ALA A 100 0.93 16.36 8.40
CA ALA A 100 1.13 17.05 9.69
C ALA A 100 1.31 18.58 9.54
N PRO A 101 0.93 19.38 10.57
CA PRO A 101 1.28 20.80 10.64
C PRO A 101 2.80 21.00 10.82
N ARG A 102 3.36 22.06 10.24
CA ARG A 102 4.78 22.44 10.44
C ARG A 102 5.00 23.30 11.70
N TRP A 103 3.93 23.85 12.26
CA TRP A 103 3.93 24.76 13.42
C TRP A 103 3.65 24.05 14.76
N ALA A 104 3.54 22.72 14.76
CA ALA A 104 3.36 21.94 15.98
C ALA A 104 4.19 20.66 15.96
N ILE A 105 4.63 20.21 17.13
CA ILE A 105 5.38 18.97 17.30
C ILE A 105 4.98 18.28 18.60
N ALA A 106 4.78 16.96 18.54
CA ALA A 106 4.60 16.13 19.72
C ALA A 106 5.97 15.62 20.19
N ARG A 107 6.40 16.05 21.37
CA ARG A 107 7.58 15.52 22.07
C ARG A 107 7.12 14.43 23.03
N LYS A 108 7.29 13.17 22.62
CA LYS A 108 6.92 11.99 23.41
C LYS A 108 7.82 11.81 24.63
N PHE A 109 7.26 11.27 25.71
CA PHE A 109 8.07 10.77 26.83
C PHE A 109 8.85 9.53 26.39
N PRO A 110 9.92 9.16 27.12
CA PRO A 110 10.55 7.86 26.92
C PRO A 110 9.47 6.77 27.05
N ALA A 111 9.43 5.87 26.08
CA ALA A 111 8.52 4.74 26.11
C ALA A 111 8.81 3.91 27.37
N GLN A 112 7.75 3.36 27.98
CA GLN A 112 7.96 2.40 29.06
C GLN A 112 8.59 1.15 28.48
N GLU A 113 9.73 0.77 29.04
CA GLU A 113 10.43 -0.46 28.68
C GLU A 113 10.17 -1.52 29.77
N LYS A 114 9.91 -2.75 29.34
CA LYS A 114 9.74 -3.91 30.23
C LYS A 114 10.52 -5.09 29.69
N MET A 115 11.04 -5.89 30.60
CA MET A 115 11.67 -7.16 30.27
C MET A 115 10.62 -8.27 30.20
N THR A 116 10.78 -9.17 29.24
CA THR A 116 10.01 -10.41 29.14
C THR A 116 10.80 -11.47 28.40
N GLU A 117 10.38 -12.73 28.49
CA GLU A 117 11.04 -13.85 27.81
C GLU A 117 10.43 -14.10 26.42
N VAL A 118 11.28 -14.43 25.44
CA VAL A 118 10.85 -14.92 24.13
C VAL A 118 10.53 -16.41 24.23
N VAL A 119 9.25 -16.77 24.14
CA VAL A 119 8.78 -18.15 24.25
C VAL A 119 8.95 -18.93 22.94
N ALA A 120 8.77 -18.26 21.80
CA ALA A 120 8.92 -18.85 20.48
C ALA A 120 9.17 -17.76 19.44
N ILE A 121 9.66 -18.15 18.26
CA ILE A 121 9.71 -17.27 17.09
C ILE A 121 8.96 -17.99 15.97
N ASP A 122 7.82 -17.42 15.59
CA ASP A 122 7.00 -17.91 14.49
C ASP A 122 7.33 -17.14 13.21
N VAL A 123 6.89 -17.68 12.09
CA VAL A 123 7.01 -17.04 10.79
C VAL A 123 5.63 -16.84 10.19
N GLN A 124 5.31 -15.60 9.82
CA GLN A 124 4.05 -15.25 9.19
C GLN A 124 4.27 -14.93 7.71
N VAL A 125 3.38 -15.45 6.86
CA VAL A 125 3.34 -15.10 5.44
C VAL A 125 2.28 -14.02 5.26
N GLY A 126 2.73 -12.83 4.88
CA GLY A 126 1.88 -11.70 4.58
C GLY A 126 1.15 -11.87 3.26
N ARG A 127 0.19 -10.97 3.05
CA ARG A 127 -0.71 -10.97 1.90
C ARG A 127 -0.04 -10.80 0.53
N THR A 128 1.19 -10.28 0.51
CA THR A 128 2.05 -10.14 -0.68
C THR A 128 3.22 -11.13 -0.66
N GLY A 129 3.11 -12.20 0.13
CA GLY A 129 4.13 -13.24 0.25
C GLY A 129 5.28 -12.90 1.19
N ALA A 130 5.35 -11.69 1.74
CA ALA A 130 6.37 -11.28 2.71
C ALA A 130 6.43 -12.24 3.91
N ILE A 131 7.59 -12.83 4.15
CA ILE A 131 7.81 -13.80 5.23
C ILE A 131 8.45 -13.06 6.40
N THR A 132 7.67 -12.82 7.45
CA THR A 132 8.03 -11.98 8.59
C THR A 132 8.22 -12.82 9.85
N PRO A 133 9.39 -12.77 10.51
CA PRO A 133 9.59 -13.39 11.81
C PRO A 133 8.86 -12.60 12.91
N VAL A 134 8.18 -13.31 13.81
CA VAL A 134 7.40 -12.74 14.92
C VAL A 134 7.78 -13.46 16.21
N ALA A 135 8.30 -12.71 17.17
CA ALA A 135 8.59 -13.20 18.51
C ALA A 135 7.28 -13.33 19.32
N ARG A 136 7.05 -14.53 19.86
CA ARG A 136 6.05 -14.82 20.88
C ARG A 136 6.68 -14.57 22.24
N LEU A 137 6.02 -13.76 23.05
CA LEU A 137 6.55 -13.32 24.33
C LEU A 137 5.69 -13.86 25.47
N SER A 138 6.33 -14.13 26.60
CA SER A 138 5.62 -14.24 27.87
C SER A 138 4.81 -12.95 28.08
N PRO A 139 3.51 -13.03 28.43
CA PRO A 139 2.65 -11.85 28.52
C PRO A 139 3.24 -10.78 29.42
N VAL A 140 3.45 -9.58 28.88
CA VAL A 140 4.04 -8.45 29.62
C VAL A 140 3.20 -7.19 29.44
N PHE A 141 2.91 -6.49 30.54
CA PHE A 141 2.14 -5.26 30.50
C PHE A 141 3.05 -4.05 30.25
N VAL A 142 2.88 -3.40 29.09
CA VAL A 142 3.72 -2.27 28.64
C VAL A 142 2.82 -1.15 28.12
N GLY A 143 2.85 0.03 28.75
CA GLY A 143 2.12 1.20 28.29
C GLY A 143 0.62 0.93 28.07
N GLY A 144 -0.06 0.41 29.09
CA GLY A 144 -1.52 0.23 29.11
C GLY A 144 -2.06 -1.04 28.45
N VAL A 145 -1.22 -1.85 27.80
CA VAL A 145 -1.64 -3.09 27.12
C VAL A 145 -0.75 -4.28 27.45
N THR A 146 -1.33 -5.47 27.44
CA THR A 146 -0.56 -6.72 27.51
C THR A 146 -0.02 -7.07 26.13
N VAL A 147 1.31 -7.13 26.00
CA VAL A 147 2.02 -7.53 24.79
C VAL A 147 2.38 -9.00 24.91
N THR A 148 1.98 -9.79 23.91
CA THR A 148 2.33 -11.22 23.77
C THR A 148 3.06 -11.52 22.46
N ASN A 149 3.09 -10.56 21.53
CA ASN A 149 3.63 -10.75 20.19
C ASN A 149 4.34 -9.48 19.73
N VAL A 150 5.51 -9.63 19.13
CA VAL A 150 6.29 -8.54 18.56
C VAL A 150 6.92 -8.95 17.24
N THR A 151 6.81 -8.09 16.23
CA THR A 151 7.49 -8.31 14.95
C THR A 151 9.01 -8.15 15.10
N LEU A 152 9.77 -9.02 14.44
CA LEU A 152 11.21 -8.88 14.26
C LEU A 152 11.54 -8.21 12.91
N HIS A 153 10.53 -7.65 12.24
CA HIS A 153 10.56 -6.94 10.95
C HIS A 153 10.98 -7.80 9.75
N ASN A 154 12.23 -8.26 9.71
CA ASN A 154 12.80 -9.06 8.63
C ASN A 154 14.01 -9.85 9.14
N GLU A 155 14.60 -10.66 8.26
CA GLU A 155 15.74 -11.51 8.62
C GLU A 155 16.96 -10.69 9.09
N ASP A 156 17.27 -9.58 8.42
CA ASP A 156 18.44 -8.77 8.73
C ASP A 156 18.32 -8.12 10.11
N GLU A 157 17.15 -7.58 10.44
CA GLU A 157 16.87 -6.96 11.74
C GLU A 157 16.83 -8.00 12.87
N MET A 158 16.29 -9.20 12.59
CA MET A 158 16.32 -10.34 13.50
C MET A 158 17.77 -10.77 13.79
N ARG A 159 18.62 -10.89 12.77
CA ARG A 159 20.05 -11.20 12.92
C ARG A 159 20.82 -10.08 13.64
N ARG A 160 20.52 -8.81 13.33
CA ARG A 160 21.15 -7.65 13.98
C ARG A 160 20.86 -7.59 15.47
N LYS A 161 19.62 -7.90 15.88
CA LYS A 161 19.23 -7.98 17.29
C LYS A 161 19.63 -9.30 17.95
N ASP A 162 19.95 -10.32 17.16
CA ASP A 162 20.28 -11.69 17.59
C ASP A 162 19.26 -12.23 18.60
N VAL A 163 17.96 -12.06 18.33
CA VAL A 163 16.89 -12.54 19.22
C VAL A 163 16.72 -14.04 19.07
N ARG A 164 16.77 -14.78 20.18
CA ARG A 164 16.63 -16.24 20.21
C ARG A 164 15.49 -16.67 21.13
N VAL A 165 15.01 -17.89 20.92
CA VAL A 165 14.02 -18.50 21.82
C VAL A 165 14.67 -18.70 23.20
N GLY A 166 13.96 -18.32 24.25
CA GLY A 166 14.41 -18.36 25.65
C GLY A 166 15.20 -17.13 26.10
N ASP A 167 15.44 -16.14 25.23
CA ASP A 167 16.10 -14.89 25.62
C ASP A 167 15.17 -13.99 26.43
N THR A 168 15.72 -13.32 27.44
CA THR A 168 15.10 -12.12 28.03
C THR A 168 15.32 -10.93 27.10
N VAL A 169 14.23 -10.26 26.71
CA VAL A 169 14.24 -9.10 25.80
C VAL A 169 13.62 -7.88 26.47
N ILE A 170 14.12 -6.70 26.10
CA ILE A 170 13.52 -5.41 26.45
C ILE A 170 12.50 -5.04 25.38
N VAL A 171 11.25 -4.87 25.79
CA VAL A 171 10.12 -4.52 24.93
C VAL A 171 9.61 -3.14 25.30
N ARG A 172 9.28 -2.35 24.29
CA ARG A 172 8.63 -1.05 24.46
C ARG A 172 7.53 -0.86 23.42
N ARG A 173 6.65 0.11 23.66
CA ARG A 173 5.69 0.56 22.63
C ARG A 173 6.21 1.81 21.94
N ALA A 174 6.61 1.66 20.67
CA ALA A 174 7.02 2.80 19.86
C ALA A 174 5.81 3.70 19.58
N GLY A 175 5.90 4.96 20.02
CA GLY A 175 4.84 5.95 19.83
C GLY A 175 3.49 5.56 20.44
N ASP A 176 3.49 4.71 21.49
CA ASP A 176 2.29 4.17 22.16
C ASP A 176 1.31 3.43 21.24
N VAL A 177 1.78 2.91 20.09
CA VAL A 177 0.95 2.12 19.16
C VAL A 177 1.51 0.70 19.00
N ILE A 178 2.71 0.55 18.44
CA ILE A 178 3.24 -0.76 18.00
C ILE A 178 4.35 -1.22 18.98
N PRO A 179 4.24 -2.42 19.58
CA PRO A 179 5.29 -2.95 20.42
C PRO A 179 6.49 -3.42 19.59
N GLU A 180 7.70 -3.16 20.07
CA GLU A 180 8.97 -3.59 19.46
C GLU A 180 9.95 -4.12 20.51
N ILE A 181 10.82 -5.05 20.11
CA ILE A 181 11.97 -5.48 20.90
C ILE A 181 13.09 -4.48 20.65
N VAL A 182 13.57 -3.85 21.72
CA VAL A 182 14.67 -2.89 21.69
C VAL A 182 16.01 -3.62 21.59
N SER A 183 16.22 -4.56 22.51
CA SER A 183 17.46 -5.32 22.63
C SER A 183 17.24 -6.62 23.42
N VAL A 184 18.20 -7.53 23.31
CA VAL A 184 18.32 -8.73 24.15
C VAL A 184 19.17 -8.40 25.39
N VAL A 185 18.78 -8.93 26.54
CA VAL A 185 19.56 -8.88 27.78
C VAL A 185 20.60 -10.01 27.76
N LEU A 186 21.73 -9.76 27.09
CA LEU A 186 22.75 -10.79 26.83
C LEU A 186 23.34 -11.44 28.09
N SER A 187 23.34 -10.74 29.23
CA SER A 187 23.80 -11.28 30.52
C SER A 187 22.92 -12.40 31.07
N GLU A 188 21.67 -12.50 30.62
CA GLU A 188 20.72 -13.54 31.03
C GLU A 188 20.61 -14.68 30.00
N ARG A 189 21.38 -14.62 28.90
CA ARG A 189 21.32 -15.61 27.84
C ARG A 189 21.87 -16.95 28.33
N LYS A 190 21.04 -17.99 28.19
CA LYS A 190 21.43 -19.39 28.45
C LYS A 190 22.44 -19.85 27.40
N SER A 191 23.43 -20.64 27.82
CA SER A 191 24.47 -21.19 26.94
C SER A 191 23.93 -22.10 25.82
N GLU A 192 22.76 -22.70 26.04
CA GLU A 192 22.11 -23.62 25.10
C GLU A 192 21.23 -22.89 24.04
N SER A 193 21.24 -21.56 24.02
CA SER A 193 20.39 -20.76 23.13
C SER A 193 20.81 -20.87 21.65
N SER A 194 19.92 -21.41 20.80
CA SER A 194 20.14 -21.59 19.37
C SER A 194 19.74 -20.36 18.54
N VAL A 195 20.54 -20.04 17.52
CA VAL A 195 20.20 -19.00 16.54
C VAL A 195 18.96 -19.40 15.76
N PHE A 196 18.01 -18.47 15.61
CA PHE A 196 16.84 -18.68 14.76
C PHE A 196 17.20 -18.48 13.29
N HIS A 197 16.78 -19.41 12.44
CA HIS A 197 16.96 -19.33 11.00
C HIS A 197 15.61 -19.19 10.30
N MET A 198 15.55 -18.28 9.34
CA MET A 198 14.38 -18.16 8.47
C MET A 198 14.21 -19.45 7.65
N PRO A 199 12.96 -19.87 7.38
CA PRO A 199 12.71 -21.09 6.64
C PRO A 199 13.11 -20.93 5.17
N THR A 200 13.60 -22.00 4.56
CA THR A 200 13.92 -22.06 3.13
C THR A 200 12.70 -22.32 2.25
N HIS A 201 11.59 -22.75 2.85
CA HIS A 201 10.32 -23.01 2.19
C HIS A 201 9.19 -22.29 2.93
N CYS A 202 8.17 -21.86 2.19
CA CYS A 202 7.03 -21.14 2.74
C CYS A 202 6.25 -22.04 3.72
N PRO A 203 5.99 -21.61 4.97
CA PRO A 203 5.30 -22.44 5.96
C PRO A 203 3.80 -22.65 5.67
N VAL A 204 3.28 -22.05 4.59
CA VAL A 204 1.85 -22.14 4.20
C VAL A 204 1.64 -23.01 2.97
N CYS A 205 2.55 -22.98 2.01
CA CYS A 205 2.39 -23.67 0.71
C CYS A 205 3.64 -24.42 0.26
N GLU A 206 4.67 -24.48 1.10
CA GLU A 206 5.91 -25.24 0.90
C GLU A 206 6.75 -24.84 -0.32
N SER A 207 6.36 -23.81 -1.07
CA SER A 207 7.18 -23.29 -2.17
C SER A 207 8.49 -22.71 -1.64
N ALA A 208 9.60 -22.96 -2.35
CA ALA A 208 10.91 -22.39 -2.03
C ALA A 208 10.80 -20.85 -1.95
N VAL A 209 11.39 -20.27 -0.90
CA VAL A 209 11.33 -18.83 -0.66
C VAL A 209 12.42 -18.12 -1.46
N GLU A 210 12.15 -16.89 -1.88
CA GLU A 210 13.09 -16.08 -2.61
C GLU A 210 13.47 -14.81 -1.83
N ARG A 211 14.72 -14.37 -2.02
CA ARG A 211 15.21 -13.08 -1.55
C ARG A 211 15.96 -12.43 -2.71
N ALA A 212 15.33 -11.42 -3.32
CA ALA A 212 15.95 -10.68 -4.42
C ALA A 212 17.21 -9.96 -3.95
N LYS A 213 18.20 -9.83 -4.85
CA LYS A 213 19.47 -9.18 -4.55
C LYS A 213 19.24 -7.73 -4.12
N GLY A 214 19.69 -7.38 -2.91
CA GLY A 214 19.53 -6.04 -2.34
C GLY A 214 18.25 -5.82 -1.52
N GLU A 215 17.38 -6.83 -1.42
CA GLU A 215 16.20 -6.75 -0.55
C GLU A 215 16.43 -7.38 0.83
N ALA A 216 15.82 -6.79 1.86
CA ALA A 216 15.84 -7.31 3.23
C ALA A 216 14.76 -8.39 3.49
N VAL A 217 13.70 -8.40 2.67
CA VAL A 217 12.50 -9.21 2.92
C VAL A 217 12.50 -10.46 2.06
N ILE A 218 12.47 -11.63 2.71
CA ILE A 218 12.23 -12.93 2.06
C ILE A 218 10.74 -13.04 1.70
N ARG A 219 10.42 -13.62 0.54
CA ARG A 219 9.02 -13.80 0.10
C ARG A 219 8.72 -15.21 -0.41
N CYS A 220 7.44 -15.57 -0.32
CA CYS A 220 6.85 -16.70 -1.02
C CYS A 220 6.46 -16.28 -2.45
N PRO A 221 7.04 -16.89 -3.50
CA PRO A 221 6.78 -16.51 -4.90
C PRO A 221 5.49 -17.12 -5.47
N ALA A 222 4.83 -18.01 -4.73
CA ALA A 222 3.69 -18.81 -5.19
C ALA A 222 2.36 -18.06 -5.26
N GLY A 223 2.36 -16.76 -5.56
CA GLY A 223 1.26 -15.82 -5.35
C GLY A 223 -0.15 -16.36 -5.56
N LEU A 224 -0.43 -17.00 -6.71
CA LEU A 224 -1.75 -17.51 -7.08
C LEU A 224 -2.20 -18.76 -6.31
N PHE A 225 -1.27 -19.48 -5.69
CA PHE A 225 -1.48 -20.77 -5.03
C PHE A 225 -1.38 -20.67 -3.50
N CYS A 226 -0.54 -19.77 -3.00
CA CYS A 226 -0.29 -19.66 -1.56
C CYS A 226 -1.52 -19.11 -0.83
N ARG A 227 -2.16 -19.93 0.03
CA ARG A 227 -3.37 -19.54 0.79
C ARG A 227 -3.26 -18.22 1.57
N ALA A 228 -2.05 -17.83 1.99
CA ALA A 228 -1.81 -16.55 2.65
C ALA A 228 -1.93 -15.33 1.71
N GLN A 229 -1.75 -15.55 0.41
CA GLN A 229 -1.78 -14.56 -0.66
C GLN A 229 -3.07 -14.61 -1.50
N VAL A 230 -3.74 -15.76 -1.54
CA VAL A 230 -4.94 -16.02 -2.38
C VAL A 230 -5.99 -14.92 -2.28
N LYS A 231 -6.27 -14.38 -1.09
CA LYS A 231 -7.26 -13.28 -0.95
C LYS A 231 -6.87 -12.04 -1.74
N GLU A 232 -5.63 -11.57 -1.60
CA GLU A 232 -5.20 -10.37 -2.34
C GLU A 232 -4.93 -10.68 -3.82
N SER A 233 -4.48 -11.89 -4.14
CA SER A 233 -4.33 -12.36 -5.51
C SER A 233 -5.68 -12.33 -6.25
N ILE A 234 -6.75 -12.86 -5.64
CA ILE A 234 -8.10 -12.82 -6.22
C ILE A 234 -8.59 -11.38 -6.39
N LYS A 235 -8.44 -10.53 -5.35
CA LYS A 235 -8.84 -9.11 -5.42
C LYS A 235 -8.10 -8.36 -6.53
N HIS A 236 -6.80 -8.61 -6.68
CA HIS A 236 -5.98 -8.02 -7.73
C HIS A 236 -6.44 -8.50 -9.10
N PHE A 237 -6.60 -9.81 -9.26
CA PHE A 237 -7.06 -10.46 -10.49
C PHE A 237 -8.41 -9.92 -10.95
N SER A 238 -9.36 -9.72 -10.03
CA SER A 238 -10.71 -9.21 -10.32
C SER A 238 -10.80 -7.69 -10.41
N SER A 239 -9.70 -6.95 -10.16
CA SER A 239 -9.73 -5.49 -10.11
C SER A 239 -10.04 -4.87 -11.48
N ARG A 240 -10.51 -3.61 -11.48
CA ARG A 240 -10.90 -2.87 -12.70
C ARG A 240 -9.82 -2.82 -13.78
N LYS A 241 -8.56 -2.75 -13.38
CA LYS A 241 -7.42 -2.68 -14.30
C LYS A 241 -6.94 -4.06 -14.80
N ALA A 242 -7.41 -5.12 -14.14
CA ALA A 242 -7.09 -6.50 -14.44
C ALA A 242 -8.24 -7.13 -15.25
N MET A 243 -8.92 -8.14 -14.72
CA MET A 243 -10.02 -8.82 -15.41
C MET A 243 -11.36 -8.08 -15.30
N ASP A 244 -11.45 -7.02 -14.48
CA ASP A 244 -12.64 -6.15 -14.38
C ASP A 244 -13.94 -6.92 -14.06
N VAL A 245 -13.92 -7.70 -12.97
CA VAL A 245 -15.06 -8.52 -12.56
C VAL A 245 -15.95 -7.72 -11.61
N ASP A 246 -16.96 -7.06 -12.17
CA ASP A 246 -17.97 -6.34 -11.40
C ASP A 246 -18.72 -7.26 -10.43
N GLY A 247 -18.92 -6.79 -9.20
CA GLY A 247 -19.63 -7.53 -8.15
C GLY A 247 -18.74 -8.40 -7.26
N LEU A 248 -17.47 -8.65 -7.61
CA LEU A 248 -16.53 -9.38 -6.78
C LEU A 248 -15.78 -8.46 -5.79
N GLY A 249 -16.51 -7.93 -4.80
CA GLY A 249 -15.93 -7.06 -3.77
C GLY A 249 -15.17 -7.81 -2.67
N ASP A 250 -14.36 -7.09 -1.90
CA ASP A 250 -13.48 -7.63 -0.84
C ASP A 250 -14.17 -8.62 0.11
N LYS A 251 -15.39 -8.30 0.56
CA LYS A 251 -16.16 -9.15 1.49
C LYS A 251 -16.60 -10.47 0.86
N ILE A 252 -16.86 -10.48 -0.44
CA ILE A 252 -17.26 -11.70 -1.16
C ILE A 252 -16.04 -12.59 -1.35
N VAL A 253 -14.90 -12.01 -1.75
CA VAL A 253 -13.62 -12.73 -1.83
C VAL A 253 -13.24 -13.33 -0.48
N GLU A 254 -13.39 -12.59 0.60
CA GLU A 254 -13.11 -13.08 1.96
C GLU A 254 -13.96 -14.29 2.34
N GLN A 255 -15.26 -14.28 2.01
CA GLN A 255 -16.16 -15.40 2.27
C GLN A 255 -15.84 -16.61 1.39
N LEU A 256 -15.63 -16.41 0.09
CA LEU A 256 -15.29 -17.48 -0.86
C LEU A 256 -14.02 -18.24 -0.43
N VAL A 257 -12.99 -17.51 -0.03
CA VAL A 257 -11.74 -18.11 0.45
C VAL A 257 -11.91 -18.76 1.83
N ALA A 258 -12.68 -18.15 2.74
CA ALA A 258 -12.94 -18.70 4.07
C ALA A 258 -13.72 -20.03 4.02
N LEU A 259 -14.69 -20.13 3.11
CA LEU A 259 -15.46 -21.35 2.85
C LEU A 259 -14.70 -22.38 2.00
N GLY A 260 -13.50 -22.03 1.51
CA GLY A 260 -12.68 -22.91 0.67
C GLY A 260 -13.24 -23.15 -0.74
N LEU A 261 -14.20 -22.32 -1.17
CA LEU A 261 -14.82 -22.38 -2.49
C LEU A 261 -13.87 -21.89 -3.60
N VAL A 262 -12.94 -20.99 -3.26
CA VAL A 262 -11.94 -20.45 -4.18
C VAL A 262 -10.56 -20.55 -3.54
N LYS A 263 -9.66 -21.26 -4.22
CA LYS A 263 -8.26 -21.45 -3.82
C LYS A 263 -7.30 -20.80 -4.81
N THR A 264 -7.72 -20.64 -6.05
CA THR A 264 -6.98 -19.98 -7.13
C THR A 264 -7.93 -19.09 -7.93
N PRO A 265 -7.44 -18.13 -8.74
CA PRO A 265 -8.30 -17.36 -9.63
C PRO A 265 -9.11 -18.22 -10.63
N ALA A 266 -8.63 -19.42 -10.98
CA ALA A 266 -9.34 -20.32 -11.88
C ALA A 266 -10.67 -20.81 -11.29
N ASP A 267 -10.73 -21.03 -9.97
CA ASP A 267 -11.93 -21.53 -9.31
C ASP A 267 -13.11 -20.56 -9.42
N LEU A 268 -12.85 -19.25 -9.60
CA LEU A 268 -13.88 -18.23 -9.82
C LEU A 268 -14.79 -18.59 -11.00
N TYR A 269 -14.20 -19.11 -12.08
CA TYR A 269 -14.92 -19.45 -13.31
C TYR A 269 -15.60 -20.82 -13.26
N SER A 270 -15.51 -21.52 -12.12
CA SER A 270 -16.21 -22.79 -11.85
C SER A 270 -17.28 -22.66 -10.76
N LEU A 271 -17.53 -21.45 -10.26
CA LEU A 271 -18.55 -21.19 -9.23
C LEU A 271 -19.95 -21.40 -9.79
N SER A 272 -20.81 -22.02 -8.98
CA SER A 272 -22.24 -22.20 -9.26
C SER A 272 -23.10 -21.11 -8.62
N ARG A 273 -24.32 -20.94 -9.14
CA ARG A 273 -25.33 -19.99 -8.63
C ARG A 273 -25.67 -20.30 -7.17
N GLU A 274 -25.77 -21.58 -6.83
CA GLU A 274 -26.10 -22.09 -5.50
C GLU A 274 -25.00 -21.76 -4.49
N GLN A 275 -23.74 -21.97 -4.87
CA GLN A 275 -22.59 -21.61 -4.03
C GLN A 275 -22.54 -20.11 -3.74
N LEU A 276 -22.77 -19.28 -4.77
CA LEU A 276 -22.77 -17.82 -4.60
C LEU A 276 -23.96 -17.34 -3.76
N SER A 277 -25.16 -17.87 -4.00
CA SER A 277 -26.38 -17.47 -3.27
C SER A 277 -26.36 -17.92 -1.79
N SER A 278 -25.46 -18.83 -1.42
CA SER A 278 -25.24 -19.24 -0.03
C SER A 278 -24.44 -18.24 0.80
N LEU A 279 -23.81 -17.25 0.15
CA LEU A 279 -22.98 -16.25 0.82
C LEU A 279 -23.82 -15.20 1.53
N GLU A 280 -23.30 -14.67 2.65
CA GLU A 280 -23.94 -13.57 3.34
C GLU A 280 -24.04 -12.35 2.43
N ARG A 281 -25.26 -11.79 2.36
CA ARG A 281 -25.62 -10.62 1.53
C ARG A 281 -25.53 -10.87 0.02
N MET A 282 -25.56 -12.13 -0.42
CA MET A 282 -25.65 -12.48 -1.83
C MET A 282 -27.03 -13.09 -2.14
N ALA A 283 -27.89 -12.31 -2.80
CA ALA A 283 -29.16 -12.82 -3.31
C ALA A 283 -28.96 -13.49 -4.68
N GLU A 284 -29.92 -14.31 -5.10
CA GLU A 284 -29.90 -15.01 -6.40
C GLU A 284 -29.56 -14.07 -7.57
N LYS A 285 -30.21 -12.89 -7.65
CA LYS A 285 -29.94 -11.91 -8.70
C LYS A 285 -28.50 -11.37 -8.67
N SER A 286 -27.92 -11.18 -7.48
CA SER A 286 -26.53 -10.74 -7.34
C SER A 286 -25.55 -11.84 -7.74
N ALA A 287 -25.87 -13.11 -7.44
CA ALA A 287 -25.13 -14.26 -7.92
C ALA A 287 -25.14 -14.35 -9.46
N ASP A 288 -26.31 -14.21 -10.08
CA ASP A 288 -26.46 -14.21 -11.54
C ASP A 288 -25.66 -13.07 -12.21
N ASN A 289 -25.69 -11.88 -11.62
CA ASN A 289 -24.89 -10.75 -12.10
C ASN A 289 -23.39 -11.03 -12.02
N LEU A 290 -22.92 -11.65 -10.94
CA LEU A 290 -21.51 -11.99 -10.77
C LEU A 290 -21.07 -13.09 -11.74
N LEU A 291 -21.87 -14.13 -11.94
CA LEU A 291 -21.60 -15.16 -12.95
C LEU A 291 -21.53 -14.55 -14.36
N SER A 292 -22.43 -13.62 -14.66
CA SER A 292 -22.43 -12.89 -15.93
C SER A 292 -21.19 -12.01 -16.10
N ALA A 293 -20.74 -11.35 -15.02
CA ALA A 293 -19.52 -10.54 -15.02
C ALA A 293 -18.26 -11.41 -15.22
N LEU A 294 -18.21 -12.58 -14.57
CA LEU A 294 -17.15 -13.58 -14.76
C LEU A 294 -17.13 -14.13 -16.19
N ASP A 295 -18.28 -14.42 -16.78
CA ASP A 295 -18.32 -14.90 -18.16
C ASP A 295 -17.85 -13.81 -19.13
N LYS A 296 -18.31 -12.56 -18.94
CA LYS A 296 -17.85 -11.41 -19.72
C LYS A 296 -16.35 -11.16 -19.59
N SER A 297 -15.76 -11.33 -18.40
CA SER A 297 -14.33 -11.11 -18.18
C SER A 297 -13.43 -12.12 -18.89
N LYS A 298 -13.96 -13.24 -19.38
CA LYS A 298 -13.19 -14.20 -20.17
C LYS A 298 -12.60 -13.58 -21.44
N ALA A 299 -13.29 -12.63 -22.05
CA ALA A 299 -12.76 -11.84 -23.17
C ALA A 299 -11.95 -10.67 -22.61
N THR A 300 -10.63 -10.71 -22.78
CA THR A 300 -9.70 -9.71 -22.22
C THR A 300 -8.60 -9.34 -23.24
N THR A 301 -7.55 -8.65 -22.79
CA THR A 301 -6.31 -8.42 -23.55
C THR A 301 -5.14 -9.13 -22.90
N LEU A 302 -4.09 -9.47 -23.67
CA LEU A 302 -2.87 -10.08 -23.13
C LEU A 302 -2.27 -9.22 -22.00
N ALA A 303 -2.23 -7.89 -22.18
CA ALA A 303 -1.74 -6.96 -21.18
C ALA A 303 -2.53 -7.03 -19.86
N LYS A 304 -3.86 -7.02 -19.93
CA LYS A 304 -4.73 -7.14 -18.74
C LYS A 304 -4.57 -8.49 -18.06
N PHE A 305 -4.46 -9.57 -18.84
CA PHE A 305 -4.24 -10.90 -18.31
C PHE A 305 -2.90 -11.01 -17.57
N LEU A 306 -1.80 -10.57 -18.18
CA LEU A 306 -0.48 -10.54 -17.54
C LEU A 306 -0.48 -9.71 -16.26
N PHE A 307 -1.14 -8.54 -16.29
CA PHE A 307 -1.31 -7.73 -15.09
C PHE A 307 -2.12 -8.47 -14.03
N ALA A 308 -3.21 -9.15 -14.39
CA ALA A 308 -4.07 -9.90 -13.49
C ALA A 308 -3.36 -11.06 -12.77
N LEU A 309 -2.35 -11.68 -13.39
CA LEU A 309 -1.54 -12.74 -12.75
C LEU A 309 -0.76 -12.24 -11.52
N GLY A 310 -0.59 -10.92 -11.37
CA GLY A 310 0.06 -10.35 -10.19
C GLY A 310 1.53 -10.71 -10.09
N ILE A 311 2.22 -10.87 -11.22
CA ILE A 311 3.66 -11.12 -11.26
C ILE A 311 4.38 -9.93 -10.61
N ARG A 312 5.35 -10.23 -9.75
CA ARG A 312 6.02 -9.22 -8.95
C ARG A 312 6.75 -8.19 -9.82
N GLU A 313 6.65 -6.91 -9.46
CA GLU A 313 7.16 -5.74 -10.22
C GLU A 313 6.54 -5.56 -11.63
N VAL A 314 5.62 -6.44 -12.06
CA VAL A 314 4.91 -6.29 -13.33
C VAL A 314 3.64 -5.47 -13.09
N GLY A 315 3.80 -4.15 -13.20
CA GLY A 315 2.67 -3.22 -13.19
C GLY A 315 1.93 -3.18 -14.53
N GLU A 316 0.85 -2.40 -14.60
CA GLU A 316 0.02 -2.19 -15.79
C GLU A 316 0.85 -1.80 -17.03
N VAL A 317 1.80 -0.87 -16.88
CA VAL A 317 2.64 -0.42 -17.98
C VAL A 317 3.58 -1.52 -18.45
N THR A 318 4.24 -2.22 -17.52
CA THR A 318 5.15 -3.32 -17.83
C THR A 318 4.41 -4.48 -18.51
N ALA A 319 3.21 -4.81 -18.04
CA ALA A 319 2.37 -5.84 -18.65
C ALA A 319 1.99 -5.47 -20.09
N SER A 320 1.68 -4.21 -20.38
CA SER A 320 1.45 -3.73 -21.75
C SER A 320 2.71 -3.80 -22.61
N SER A 321 3.87 -3.38 -22.10
CA SER A 321 5.14 -3.48 -22.84
C SER A 321 5.47 -4.93 -23.18
N LEU A 322 5.30 -5.85 -22.23
CA LEU A 322 5.50 -7.28 -22.44
C LEU A 322 4.54 -7.84 -23.49
N ALA A 323 3.24 -7.52 -23.38
CA ALA A 323 2.23 -7.95 -24.34
C ALA A 323 2.53 -7.48 -25.76
N ASN A 324 2.93 -6.21 -25.92
CA ASN A 324 3.24 -5.63 -27.22
C ASN A 324 4.53 -6.20 -27.83
N HIS A 325 5.55 -6.43 -27.00
CA HIS A 325 6.83 -6.94 -27.47
C HIS A 325 6.74 -8.41 -27.92
N PHE A 326 6.12 -9.26 -27.10
CA PHE A 326 6.05 -10.70 -27.40
C PHE A 326 4.89 -11.07 -28.31
N GLY A 327 3.77 -10.34 -28.28
CA GLY A 327 2.56 -10.56 -29.08
C GLY A 327 1.75 -11.81 -28.71
N GLN A 328 2.44 -12.91 -28.42
CA GLN A 328 1.90 -14.21 -28.05
C GLN A 328 2.31 -14.58 -26.62
N PHE A 329 1.36 -15.11 -25.87
CA PHE A 329 1.57 -15.47 -24.46
C PHE A 329 2.57 -16.62 -24.32
N GLU A 330 2.50 -17.60 -25.21
CA GLU A 330 3.34 -18.79 -25.20
C GLU A 330 4.83 -18.43 -25.43
N VAL A 331 5.10 -17.43 -26.28
CA VAL A 331 6.46 -16.91 -26.50
C VAL A 331 6.97 -16.26 -25.21
N LEU A 332 6.19 -15.37 -24.60
CA LEU A 332 6.54 -14.73 -23.32
C LEU A 332 6.78 -15.74 -22.21
N GLN A 333 5.92 -16.76 -22.09
CA GLN A 333 6.03 -17.80 -21.07
C GLN A 333 7.36 -18.58 -21.17
N SER A 334 7.92 -18.70 -22.37
CA SER A 334 9.17 -19.40 -22.65
C SER A 334 10.41 -18.48 -22.76
N ALA A 335 10.23 -17.17 -22.60
CA ALA A 335 11.29 -16.19 -22.83
C ALA A 335 12.44 -16.31 -21.80
N SER A 336 13.68 -16.16 -22.27
CA SER A 336 14.84 -16.11 -21.38
C SER A 336 14.93 -14.76 -20.64
N ILE A 337 15.78 -14.69 -19.61
CA ILE A 337 16.09 -13.42 -18.95
C ILE A 337 16.63 -12.41 -19.97
N GLU A 338 17.50 -12.84 -20.90
CA GLU A 338 18.06 -11.94 -21.92
C GLU A 338 16.99 -11.41 -22.90
N ASP A 339 15.99 -12.22 -23.23
CA ASP A 339 14.88 -11.78 -24.08
C ASP A 339 13.96 -10.79 -23.35
N LEU A 340 13.65 -11.06 -22.08
CA LEU A 340 12.84 -10.18 -21.25
C LEU A 340 13.51 -8.80 -21.04
N GLU A 341 14.83 -8.76 -20.89
CA GLU A 341 15.59 -7.50 -20.74
C GLU A 341 15.62 -6.64 -22.01
N LYS A 342 15.22 -7.17 -23.18
CA LYS A 342 15.04 -6.37 -24.41
C LYS A 342 13.76 -5.53 -24.37
N VAL A 343 12.82 -5.85 -23.48
CA VAL A 343 11.55 -5.14 -23.38
C VAL A 343 11.75 -3.78 -22.69
N PRO A 344 11.23 -2.68 -23.27
CA PRO A 344 11.29 -1.38 -22.62
C PRO A 344 10.70 -1.40 -21.21
N ASP A 345 11.44 -0.81 -20.25
CA ASP A 345 11.09 -0.75 -18.83
C ASP A 345 11.14 -2.10 -18.08
N VAL A 346 11.72 -3.17 -18.67
CA VAL A 346 12.03 -4.44 -17.97
C VAL A 346 13.52 -4.50 -17.66
N GLY A 347 13.86 -4.48 -16.38
CA GLY A 347 15.23 -4.67 -15.90
C GLY A 347 15.49 -6.10 -15.39
N PRO A 348 16.74 -6.43 -14.99
CA PRO A 348 17.13 -7.77 -14.56
C PRO A 348 16.29 -8.33 -13.41
N ILE A 349 15.84 -7.46 -12.48
CA ILE A 349 15.00 -7.87 -11.35
C ILE A 349 13.62 -8.33 -11.81
N VAL A 350 13.01 -7.57 -12.74
CA VAL A 350 11.68 -7.87 -13.27
C VAL A 350 11.74 -9.14 -14.14
N ALA A 351 12.76 -9.25 -14.99
CA ALA A 351 12.99 -10.44 -15.81
C ALA A 351 13.13 -11.72 -14.95
N GLN A 352 13.91 -11.65 -13.87
CA GLN A 352 14.03 -12.75 -12.90
C GLN A 352 12.68 -13.14 -12.28
N HIS A 353 11.87 -12.17 -11.87
CA HIS A 353 10.54 -12.45 -11.30
C HIS A 353 9.58 -13.09 -12.30
N ILE A 354 9.63 -12.71 -13.57
CA ILE A 354 8.81 -13.30 -14.63
C ILE A 354 9.22 -14.75 -14.86
N VAL A 355 10.52 -15.02 -15.04
CA VAL A 355 11.03 -16.39 -15.22
C VAL A 355 10.70 -17.25 -14.00
N ALA A 356 11.00 -16.78 -12.79
CA ALA A 356 10.71 -17.50 -11.56
C ALA A 356 9.21 -17.79 -11.40
N PHE A 357 8.33 -16.85 -11.77
CA PHE A 357 6.88 -17.07 -11.75
C PHE A 357 6.48 -18.23 -12.66
N PHE A 358 7.01 -18.26 -13.89
CA PHE A 358 6.71 -19.32 -14.86
C PHE A 358 7.52 -20.59 -14.63
N GLU A 359 8.57 -20.64 -13.82
CA GLU A 359 9.25 -21.89 -13.43
C GLU A 359 8.43 -22.71 -12.43
N LEU A 360 7.55 -22.05 -11.68
CA LEU A 360 6.69 -22.70 -10.70
C LEU A 360 5.53 -23.43 -11.37
N GLU A 361 5.51 -24.76 -11.25
CA GLU A 361 4.53 -25.63 -11.90
C GLU A 361 3.07 -25.25 -11.56
N HIS A 362 2.79 -24.93 -10.30
CA HIS A 362 1.44 -24.54 -9.87
C HIS A 362 0.95 -23.24 -10.54
N ASN A 363 1.85 -22.28 -10.84
CA ASN A 363 1.45 -21.07 -11.55
C ASN A 363 1.09 -21.39 -13.01
N ARG A 364 1.86 -22.28 -13.66
CA ARG A 364 1.54 -22.78 -15.00
C ARG A 364 0.21 -23.50 -15.02
N GLU A 365 -0.05 -24.37 -14.05
CA GLU A 365 -1.32 -25.09 -13.92
C GLU A 365 -2.52 -24.14 -13.81
N VAL A 366 -2.41 -23.09 -12.98
CA VAL A 366 -3.47 -22.07 -12.85
C VAL A 366 -3.69 -21.35 -14.17
N VAL A 367 -2.63 -20.92 -14.86
CA VAL A 367 -2.71 -20.26 -16.18
C VAL A 367 -3.36 -21.17 -17.21
N LEU A 368 -2.93 -22.43 -17.30
CA LEU A 368 -3.49 -23.41 -18.23
C LEU A 368 -4.97 -23.68 -17.94
N THR A 369 -5.35 -23.74 -16.66
CA THR A 369 -6.74 -23.92 -16.25
C THR A 369 -7.60 -22.71 -16.62
N LEU A 370 -7.11 -21.49 -16.39
CA LEU A 370 -7.75 -20.24 -16.81
C LEU A 370 -8.01 -20.22 -18.33
N ARG A 371 -7.03 -20.65 -19.13
CA ARG A 371 -7.16 -20.80 -20.59
C ARG A 371 -8.21 -21.84 -20.97
N LYS A 372 -8.20 -23.02 -20.33
CA LYS A 372 -9.20 -24.08 -20.55
C LYS A 372 -10.62 -23.66 -20.17
N LEU A 373 -10.78 -22.78 -19.19
CA LEU A 373 -12.06 -22.21 -18.76
C LEU A 373 -12.58 -21.09 -19.69
N GLY A 374 -11.86 -20.83 -20.79
CA GLY A 374 -12.32 -19.97 -21.88
C GLY A 374 -11.79 -18.55 -21.84
N ILE A 375 -10.82 -18.22 -20.97
CA ILE A 375 -10.17 -16.91 -21.03
C ILE A 375 -9.36 -16.79 -22.32
N HIS A 376 -9.63 -15.74 -23.08
CA HIS A 376 -9.05 -15.49 -24.39
C HIS A 376 -8.83 -13.99 -24.61
N TRP A 377 -7.95 -13.70 -25.55
CA TRP A 377 -7.62 -12.36 -26.03
C TRP A 377 -7.26 -12.48 -27.51
N PRO A 378 -7.40 -11.40 -28.30
CA PRO A 378 -6.88 -11.39 -29.67
C PRO A 378 -5.35 -11.48 -29.66
N ASP A 379 -4.79 -12.19 -30.62
CA ASP A 379 -3.35 -12.16 -30.86
C ASP A 379 -2.93 -10.73 -31.22
N VAL A 380 -1.91 -10.24 -30.55
CA VAL A 380 -1.29 -8.96 -30.91
C VAL A 380 -0.20 -9.30 -31.91
N SER A 381 -0.33 -8.81 -33.15
CA SER A 381 0.79 -8.82 -34.10
C SER A 381 1.95 -8.11 -33.40
N ALA A 382 3.01 -8.84 -33.05
CA ALA A 382 4.20 -8.26 -32.42
C ALA A 382 4.62 -7.07 -33.26
N VAL A 383 4.44 -5.86 -32.72
CA VAL A 383 4.67 -4.66 -33.50
C VAL A 383 6.17 -4.60 -33.72
N SER A 384 6.61 -4.79 -34.97
CA SER A 384 7.99 -4.54 -35.33
C SER A 384 8.31 -3.10 -34.97
N ASP A 385 9.32 -2.89 -34.12
CA ASP A 385 9.80 -1.59 -33.60
C ASP A 385 10.07 -0.53 -34.69
N ASN A 386 10.06 -0.92 -35.97
CA ASN A 386 10.41 -0.08 -37.11
C ASN A 386 9.24 0.58 -37.86
N ASP A 387 7.97 0.25 -37.58
CA ASP A 387 6.84 0.75 -38.40
C ASP A 387 5.80 1.63 -37.66
N GLN A 388 6.03 1.96 -36.39
CA GLN A 388 5.14 2.87 -35.64
C GLN A 388 5.59 4.33 -35.75
N ALA A 389 4.69 5.21 -36.19
CA ALA A 389 5.01 6.61 -36.52
C ALA A 389 5.53 7.45 -35.35
N LEU A 390 5.23 7.07 -34.09
CA LEU A 390 5.66 7.79 -32.90
C LEU A 390 6.62 6.99 -32.00
N SER A 391 7.23 5.93 -32.52
CA SER A 391 8.21 5.11 -31.79
C SER A 391 9.33 5.97 -31.19
N GLY A 392 9.59 5.79 -29.89
CA GLY A 392 10.63 6.51 -29.15
C GLY A 392 10.30 7.96 -28.77
N LYS A 393 9.14 8.50 -29.14
CA LYS A 393 8.73 9.87 -28.79
C LYS A 393 8.08 9.93 -27.41
N VAL A 394 8.44 10.94 -26.61
CA VAL A 394 7.90 11.16 -25.27
C VAL A 394 6.85 12.26 -25.27
N PHE A 395 5.63 11.93 -24.86
CA PHE A 395 4.49 12.85 -24.78
C PHE A 395 4.13 13.18 -23.32
N VAL A 396 3.65 14.40 -23.08
CA VAL A 396 3.02 14.79 -21.80
C VAL A 396 1.66 15.42 -22.10
N LEU A 397 0.60 14.83 -21.56
CA LEU A 397 -0.75 15.41 -21.62
C LEU A 397 -0.94 16.41 -20.47
N THR A 398 -1.47 17.60 -20.74
CA THR A 398 -1.80 18.61 -19.73
C THR A 398 -3.07 19.36 -20.07
N GLY A 399 -3.80 19.83 -19.05
CA GLY A 399 -5.14 20.38 -19.22
C GLY A 399 -6.23 19.30 -19.30
N THR A 400 -7.46 19.75 -19.49
CA THR A 400 -8.64 18.92 -19.75
C THR A 400 -8.83 18.77 -21.26
N LEU A 401 -9.07 17.55 -21.72
CA LEU A 401 -9.37 17.25 -23.13
C LEU A 401 -10.89 17.21 -23.29
N SER A 402 -11.39 17.90 -24.31
CA SER A 402 -12.80 18.15 -24.62
C SER A 402 -13.39 17.07 -25.53
N THR A 403 -12.58 16.53 -26.44
CA THR A 403 -13.02 15.61 -27.50
C THR A 403 -12.84 14.14 -27.14
N MET A 404 -11.92 13.81 -26.22
CA MET A 404 -11.71 12.44 -25.73
C MET A 404 -11.24 12.41 -24.28
N ALA A 405 -11.45 11.28 -23.60
CA ALA A 405 -10.93 11.13 -22.25
C ALA A 405 -9.40 11.09 -22.27
N ARG A 406 -8.76 11.69 -21.26
CA ARG A 406 -7.29 11.69 -21.12
C ARG A 406 -6.67 10.29 -21.10
N THR A 407 -7.43 9.30 -20.63
CA THR A 407 -7.02 7.88 -20.64
C THR A 407 -7.02 7.31 -22.06
N GLU A 408 -8.04 7.62 -22.86
CA GLU A 408 -8.15 7.20 -24.26
C GLU A 408 -7.05 7.86 -25.11
N ALA A 409 -6.82 9.16 -24.92
CA ALA A 409 -5.72 9.89 -25.55
C ALA A 409 -4.35 9.27 -25.24
N LYS A 410 -4.16 8.83 -23.99
CA LYS A 410 -2.93 8.17 -23.56
C LYS A 410 -2.79 6.80 -24.23
N GLU A 411 -3.85 6.01 -24.27
CA GLU A 411 -3.86 4.68 -24.91
C GLU A 411 -3.60 4.79 -26.41
N ALA A 412 -4.24 5.73 -27.11
CA ALA A 412 -4.03 5.98 -28.54
C ALA A 412 -2.57 6.36 -28.86
N LEU A 413 -1.97 7.26 -28.08
CA LEU A 413 -0.55 7.61 -28.23
C LEU A 413 0.38 6.42 -27.96
N GLN A 414 0.07 5.60 -26.95
CA GLN A 414 0.86 4.40 -26.64
C GLN A 414 0.73 3.33 -27.72
N LEU A 415 -0.43 3.20 -28.36
CA LEU A 415 -0.66 2.31 -29.50
C LEU A 415 0.19 2.71 -30.71
N LEU A 416 0.47 4.01 -30.88
CA LEU A 416 1.35 4.54 -31.94
C LEU A 416 2.85 4.51 -31.57
N GLY A 417 3.22 3.89 -30.45
CA GLY A 417 4.61 3.70 -30.02
C GLY A 417 5.18 4.83 -29.14
N ALA A 418 4.36 5.80 -28.72
CA ALA A 418 4.80 6.92 -27.90
C ALA A 418 4.84 6.60 -26.39
N LYS A 419 5.82 7.15 -25.68
CA LYS A 419 5.92 7.08 -24.22
C LYS A 419 5.23 8.27 -23.56
N VAL A 420 4.08 8.05 -22.91
CA VAL A 420 3.33 9.13 -22.23
C VAL A 420 3.75 9.26 -20.76
N THR A 421 4.25 10.43 -20.36
CA THR A 421 4.77 10.71 -19.02
C THR A 421 3.96 11.78 -18.28
N GLY A 422 4.04 11.78 -16.94
CA GLY A 422 3.29 12.71 -16.09
C GLY A 422 3.96 14.09 -15.90
N SER A 423 5.23 14.23 -16.26
CA SER A 423 6.06 15.41 -15.98
C SER A 423 6.88 15.84 -17.19
N VAL A 424 6.88 17.15 -17.46
CA VAL A 424 7.72 17.73 -18.52
C VAL A 424 9.18 17.74 -18.09
N SER A 425 10.05 17.19 -18.94
CA SER A 425 11.51 17.12 -18.77
C SER A 425 12.24 17.47 -20.07
N LYS A 426 13.57 17.59 -20.04
CA LYS A 426 14.37 17.77 -21.27
C LYS A 426 14.27 16.59 -22.26
N LYS A 427 13.78 15.44 -21.81
CA LYS A 427 13.54 14.24 -22.64
C LYS A 427 12.13 14.18 -23.22
N THR A 428 11.28 15.19 -22.95
CA THR A 428 9.93 15.25 -23.50
C THR A 428 9.99 15.85 -24.90
N ASP A 429 9.46 15.13 -25.91
CA ASP A 429 9.39 15.60 -27.28
C ASP A 429 8.17 16.50 -27.51
N TYR A 430 7.01 16.10 -26.97
CA TYR A 430 5.74 16.79 -27.19
C TYR A 430 4.93 17.00 -25.92
N VAL A 431 4.25 18.14 -25.83
CA VAL A 431 3.26 18.42 -24.78
C VAL A 431 1.92 18.73 -25.44
N VAL A 432 0.90 17.92 -25.17
CA VAL A 432 -0.47 18.21 -25.63
C VAL A 432 -1.15 19.07 -24.57
N ALA A 433 -1.58 20.26 -24.96
CA ALA A 433 -2.25 21.22 -24.10
C ALA A 433 -3.73 21.30 -24.44
N GLY A 434 -4.57 20.77 -23.56
CA GLY A 434 -6.02 21.03 -23.53
C GLY A 434 -6.35 22.26 -22.69
N ASP A 435 -7.63 22.41 -22.33
CA ASP A 435 -8.12 23.54 -21.55
C ASP A 435 -7.46 23.61 -20.17
N GLU A 436 -7.12 24.84 -19.74
CA GLU A 436 -6.40 25.12 -18.50
C GLU A 436 -5.10 24.30 -18.28
N PRO A 437 -4.12 24.34 -19.20
CA PRO A 437 -2.97 23.43 -19.21
C PRO A 437 -1.95 23.68 -18.08
N GLY A 438 -2.15 24.72 -17.27
CA GLY A 438 -1.49 24.93 -15.98
C GLY A 438 0.03 25.13 -16.06
N SER A 439 0.73 24.69 -15.01
CA SER A 439 2.18 24.90 -14.83
C SER A 439 3.07 24.07 -15.77
N LYS A 440 2.52 23.01 -16.40
CA LYS A 440 3.25 22.14 -17.32
C LYS A 440 3.46 22.78 -18.69
N LEU A 441 2.49 23.55 -19.20
CA LEU A 441 2.65 24.33 -20.42
C LEU A 441 3.78 25.37 -20.27
N LYS A 442 3.78 26.11 -19.16
CA LYS A 442 4.85 27.07 -18.86
C LYS A 442 6.22 26.41 -18.83
N LYS A 443 6.31 25.21 -18.26
CA LYS A 443 7.55 24.42 -18.21
C LYS A 443 7.97 23.93 -19.60
N ALA A 444 7.04 23.51 -20.44
CA ALA A 444 7.31 23.09 -21.82
C ALA A 444 7.90 24.24 -22.66
N LEU A 445 7.27 25.42 -22.59
CA LEU A 445 7.74 26.62 -23.28
C LEU A 445 9.13 27.04 -22.81
N SER A 446 9.42 26.97 -21.51
CA SER A 446 10.74 27.30 -20.96
C SER A 446 11.86 26.35 -21.39
N LEU A 447 11.51 25.14 -21.81
CA LEU A 447 12.46 24.10 -22.25
C LEU A 447 12.51 23.96 -23.78
N GLY A 448 11.76 24.78 -24.53
CA GLY A 448 11.73 24.73 -26.00
C GLY A 448 11.07 23.47 -26.57
N ILE A 449 10.17 22.84 -25.81
CA ILE A 449 9.50 21.59 -26.20
C ILE A 449 8.28 21.91 -27.06
N THR A 450 8.04 21.12 -28.11
CA THR A 450 6.90 21.32 -29.02
C THR A 450 5.57 21.12 -28.29
N VAL A 451 4.68 22.11 -28.41
CA VAL A 451 3.33 22.07 -27.83
C VAL A 451 2.32 21.80 -28.94
N LEU A 452 1.48 20.80 -28.74
CA LEU A 452 0.38 20.41 -29.65
C LEU A 452 -0.95 20.79 -29.01
N SER A 453 -1.91 21.24 -29.83
CA SER A 453 -3.30 21.39 -29.41
C SER A 453 -4.01 20.04 -29.33
N GLU A 454 -5.20 20.02 -28.74
CA GLU A 454 -6.08 18.84 -28.78
C GLU A 454 -6.45 18.46 -30.22
N GLU A 455 -6.69 19.43 -31.10
CA GLU A 455 -6.97 19.20 -32.53
C GLU A 455 -5.77 18.58 -33.25
N ASP A 456 -4.55 19.03 -32.95
CA ASP A 456 -3.33 18.43 -33.49
C ASP A 456 -3.15 16.98 -33.04
N LEU A 457 -3.54 16.67 -31.79
CA LEU A 457 -3.52 15.30 -31.27
C LEU A 457 -4.51 14.40 -32.03
N VAL A 458 -5.75 14.87 -32.25
CA VAL A 458 -6.74 14.11 -33.03
C VAL A 458 -6.24 13.90 -34.45
N ALA A 459 -5.74 14.95 -35.10
CA ALA A 459 -5.18 14.84 -36.43
C ALA A 459 -3.97 13.88 -36.48
N LEU A 460 -3.14 13.84 -35.44
CA LEU A 460 -2.01 12.91 -35.35
C LEU A 460 -2.46 11.46 -35.22
N ILE A 461 -3.57 11.22 -34.54
CA ILE A 461 -4.17 9.89 -34.35
C ILE A 461 -4.92 9.44 -35.62
N GLU A 462 -5.61 10.33 -36.32
CA GLU A 462 -6.43 10.03 -37.51
C GLU A 462 -5.64 9.92 -38.83
N LYS A 463 -4.39 10.42 -38.89
CA LYS A 463 -3.57 10.41 -40.12
C LYS A 463 -2.85 9.07 -40.38
N GLN A 464 -3.17 8.04 -39.60
CA GLN A 464 -2.64 6.68 -39.65
C GLN A 464 -3.80 5.73 -39.91
#